data_AF-A0A5C6RH80-F1
#
_entry.id   AF-A0A5C6RH80-F1
#
_cell.length_a   1.000
_cell.length_b   1.000
_cell.length_c   1.000
_cell.angle_alpha   90.00
_cell.angle_beta   90.00
_cell.angle_gamma   90.00
#
_symmetry.space_group_name_H-M   'P 1'
#
loop_
_entity.id
_entity.type
_entity.pdbx_description
1 polymer ?
#
loop_
_entity_poly.entity_id
_entity_poly.type
_entity_poly.pdbx_seq_one_letter_code
_entity_poly.pdbx_strand_id
1 'polypeptide(L)'
;MKQEINKPTLDRAVAQLPGYSPPDSLWGNVEQTLARQKEEQPLRQALAALPKYEPGAENWDAIAERLGQSPQGIAFRTALSGLPVYTPPESAWEDIEQRLGPTGKRRRLWPKILQAAAATAALLAALWAVWPATGESGLKVAYEYGASALDPSLMGSSPPAAEAEGVQAVVVAFREDPVAQRHPEYQRTLQEWKELSAAHEEIKSIMARYGQDPALIRQIGEIERERAGLIQKMVREI
;
A
#
# COMPACT_ATOMS: atom_id res chain seq x y z
N MET A 1 24.71 -33.61 15.27
CA MET A 1 24.40 -33.52 13.82
C MET A 1 23.34 -34.55 13.49
N LYS A 2 22.08 -34.14 13.31
CA LYS A 2 21.00 -35.05 12.90
C LYS A 2 21.07 -35.17 11.38
N GLN A 3 21.53 -36.30 10.86
CA GLN A 3 21.43 -36.58 9.43
C GLN A 3 19.95 -36.86 9.12
N GLU A 4 19.39 -36.13 8.15
CA GLU A 4 18.03 -36.34 7.69
C GLU A 4 17.92 -37.70 7.01
N ILE A 5 17.28 -38.65 7.71
CA ILE A 5 17.11 -40.05 7.29
C ILE A 5 16.45 -40.15 5.90
N ASN A 6 15.70 -39.12 5.50
CA ASN A 6 14.89 -39.12 4.27
C ASN A 6 15.60 -38.52 3.04
N LYS A 7 16.79 -37.92 3.20
CA LYS A 7 17.54 -37.31 2.10
C LYS A 7 17.79 -38.25 0.91
N PRO A 8 18.26 -39.50 1.09
CA PRO A 8 18.51 -40.40 -0.06
C PRO A 8 17.22 -40.82 -0.78
N THR A 9 16.09 -40.82 -0.09
CA THR A 9 14.76 -41.09 -0.68
C THR A 9 14.32 -39.93 -1.56
N LEU A 10 14.58 -38.70 -1.11
CA LEU A 10 14.26 -37.47 -1.83
C LEU A 10 15.13 -37.34 -3.09
N ASP A 11 16.43 -37.62 -2.96
CA ASP A 11 17.37 -37.60 -4.09
C ASP A 11 16.98 -38.61 -5.18
N ARG A 12 16.52 -39.82 -4.80
CA ARG A 12 15.98 -40.80 -5.76
C ARG A 12 14.67 -40.35 -6.39
N ALA A 13 13.76 -39.78 -5.62
CA ALA A 13 12.48 -39.31 -6.13
C ALA A 13 12.68 -38.19 -7.16
N VAL A 14 13.57 -37.23 -6.87
CA VAL A 14 13.93 -36.13 -7.77
C VAL A 14 14.60 -36.67 -9.04
N ALA A 15 15.50 -37.65 -8.92
CA ALA A 15 16.16 -38.27 -10.07
C ALA A 15 15.20 -39.07 -10.98
N GLN A 16 14.03 -39.48 -10.47
CA GLN A 16 13.01 -40.22 -11.22
C GLN A 16 11.93 -39.33 -11.83
N LEU A 17 11.95 -38.02 -11.58
CA LEU A 17 10.99 -37.11 -12.19
C LEU A 17 11.31 -36.98 -13.69
N PRO A 18 10.33 -37.22 -14.59
CA PRO A 18 10.52 -36.95 -16.00
C PRO A 18 10.79 -35.45 -16.18
N GLY A 19 11.81 -35.12 -16.97
CA GLY A 19 12.10 -33.73 -17.35
C GLY A 19 10.92 -33.17 -18.13
N TYR A 20 10.03 -32.44 -17.46
CA TYR A 20 8.92 -31.77 -18.11
C TYR A 20 9.42 -30.42 -18.62
N SER A 21 9.69 -30.34 -19.92
CA SER A 21 9.82 -29.05 -20.58
C SER A 21 8.41 -28.58 -20.93
N PRO A 22 7.96 -27.42 -20.42
CA PRO A 22 6.68 -26.87 -20.84
C PRO A 22 6.70 -26.63 -22.36
N PRO A 23 5.58 -26.86 -23.07
CA PRO A 23 5.51 -26.57 -24.50
C PRO A 23 5.73 -25.08 -24.77
N ASP A 24 6.42 -24.76 -25.85
CA ASP A 24 6.81 -23.37 -26.22
C ASP A 24 5.62 -22.42 -26.35
N SER A 25 4.43 -22.96 -26.61
CA SER A 25 3.17 -22.21 -26.64
C SER A 25 2.83 -21.55 -25.29
N LEU A 26 3.27 -22.10 -24.16
CA LEU A 26 3.06 -21.49 -22.84
C LEU A 26 3.89 -20.21 -22.68
N TRP A 27 5.12 -20.18 -23.19
CA TRP A 27 5.98 -19.00 -23.09
C TRP A 27 5.49 -17.87 -23.99
N GLY A 28 5.05 -18.20 -25.20
CA GLY A 28 4.43 -17.23 -26.10
C GLY A 28 3.20 -16.55 -25.49
N ASN A 29 2.38 -17.31 -24.75
CA ASN A 29 1.22 -16.76 -24.05
C ASN A 29 1.64 -15.78 -22.94
N VAL A 30 2.61 -16.15 -22.09
CA VAL A 30 3.09 -15.31 -20.99
C VAL A 30 3.67 -13.98 -21.49
N GLU A 31 4.47 -14.03 -22.55
CA GLU A 31 5.07 -12.84 -23.16
C GLU A 31 3.99 -11.91 -23.74
N GLN A 32 2.96 -12.49 -24.36
CA GLN A 32 1.82 -11.75 -24.87
C GLN A 32 0.98 -11.10 -23.75
N THR A 33 0.84 -11.75 -22.59
CA THR A 33 0.15 -11.16 -21.43
C THR A 33 0.93 -9.97 -20.86
N LEU A 34 2.25 -10.09 -20.76
CA LEU A 34 3.10 -9.04 -20.22
C LEU A 34 3.16 -7.80 -21.12
N ALA A 35 3.15 -7.99 -22.44
CA ALA A 35 3.10 -6.88 -23.40
C ALA A 35 1.81 -6.05 -23.26
N ARG A 36 0.66 -6.70 -23.03
CA ARG A 36 -0.64 -6.02 -22.83
C ARG A 36 -0.70 -5.19 -21.54
N GLN A 37 0.01 -5.59 -20.49
CA GLN A 37 0.04 -4.84 -19.23
C GLN A 37 0.89 -3.56 -19.30
N LYS A 38 1.80 -3.46 -20.28
CA LYS A 38 2.73 -2.33 -20.41
C LYS A 38 2.09 -1.08 -21.03
N GLU A 39 0.95 -1.22 -21.72
CA GLU A 39 0.25 -0.10 -22.33
C GLU A 39 -0.61 0.64 -21.29
N GLU A 40 -0.05 1.66 -20.64
CA GLU A 40 -0.73 2.56 -19.70
C GLU A 40 -1.73 3.53 -20.36
N GLN A 41 -1.75 3.60 -21.69
CA GLN A 41 -2.56 4.56 -22.45
C GLN A 41 -4.09 4.45 -22.22
N PRO A 42 -4.72 3.25 -22.25
CA PRO A 42 -6.15 3.11 -21.96
C PRO A 42 -6.50 3.55 -20.54
N LEU A 43 -5.61 3.34 -19.57
CA LEU A 43 -5.81 3.80 -18.20
C LEU A 43 -5.77 5.33 -18.11
N ARG A 44 -4.82 5.98 -18.78
CA ARG A 44 -4.73 7.45 -18.80
C ARG A 44 -5.94 8.10 -19.47
N GLN A 45 -6.45 7.49 -20.54
CA GLN A 45 -7.66 7.97 -21.22
C GLN A 45 -8.91 7.76 -20.36
N ALA A 46 -9.03 6.62 -19.69
CA ALA A 46 -10.13 6.35 -18.77
C ALA A 46 -10.13 7.35 -17.59
N LEU A 47 -8.96 7.65 -17.03
CA LEU A 47 -8.83 8.67 -15.97
C LEU A 47 -9.19 10.07 -16.45
N ALA A 48 -8.83 10.43 -17.68
CA ALA A 48 -9.17 11.73 -18.26
C ALA A 48 -10.67 11.87 -18.61
N ALA A 49 -11.33 10.74 -18.91
CA ALA A 49 -12.76 10.69 -19.23
C ALA A 49 -13.66 10.61 -17.99
N LEU A 50 -13.08 10.51 -16.78
CA LEU A 50 -13.87 10.52 -15.56
C LEU A 50 -14.55 11.88 -15.37
N PRO A 51 -15.88 11.93 -15.22
CA PRO A 51 -16.59 13.16 -14.90
C PRO A 51 -16.09 13.72 -13.56
N LYS A 52 -15.80 15.02 -13.55
CA LYS A 52 -15.50 15.76 -12.33
C LYS A 52 -16.81 16.05 -11.63
N TYR A 53 -17.11 15.27 -10.60
CA TYR A 53 -18.22 15.56 -9.71
C TYR A 53 -17.72 16.42 -8.56
N GLU A 54 -18.06 17.71 -8.60
CA GLU A 54 -18.02 18.54 -7.41
C GLU A 54 -19.43 18.56 -6.80
N PRO A 55 -19.55 18.36 -5.48
CA PRO A 55 -20.84 18.52 -4.83
C PRO A 55 -21.32 19.98 -5.01
N GLY A 56 -22.58 20.15 -5.38
CA GLY A 56 -23.19 21.47 -5.51
C GLY A 56 -23.12 22.26 -4.20
N ALA A 57 -23.07 23.59 -4.28
CA ALA A 57 -22.97 24.48 -3.12
C ALA A 57 -24.03 24.18 -2.05
N GLU A 58 -25.24 23.80 -2.47
CA GLU A 58 -26.34 23.42 -1.59
C GLU A 58 -26.01 22.24 -0.65
N ASN A 59 -25.18 21.28 -1.11
CA ASN A 59 -24.72 20.18 -0.25
C ASN A 59 -23.79 20.67 0.85
N TRP A 60 -22.92 21.64 0.55
CA TRP A 60 -22.04 22.25 1.53
C TRP A 60 -22.81 23.07 2.54
N ASP A 61 -23.79 23.85 2.08
CA ASP A 61 -24.66 24.63 2.95
C ASP A 61 -25.46 23.72 3.89
N ALA A 62 -26.01 22.62 3.38
CA ALA A 62 -26.72 21.62 4.19
C ALA A 62 -25.81 20.96 5.24
N ILE A 63 -24.55 20.64 4.89
CA ILE A 63 -23.56 20.11 5.83
C ILE A 63 -23.24 21.15 6.92
N ALA A 64 -23.01 22.41 6.53
CA ALA A 64 -22.70 23.50 7.46
C ALA A 64 -23.85 23.77 8.44
N GLU A 65 -25.09 23.73 7.94
CA GLU A 65 -26.29 23.88 8.75
C GLU A 65 -26.42 22.72 9.75
N ARG A 66 -26.31 21.47 9.28
CA ARG A 66 -26.41 20.28 10.13
C ARG A 66 -25.31 20.24 11.20
N LEU A 67 -24.09 20.62 10.85
CA LEU A 67 -22.98 20.74 11.80
C LEU A 67 -23.27 21.84 12.82
N GLY A 68 -23.77 22.99 12.39
CA GLY A 68 -24.12 24.11 13.28
C GLY A 68 -25.25 23.81 14.26
N GLN A 69 -26.20 22.96 13.88
CA GLN A 69 -27.33 22.54 14.72
C GLN A 69 -27.03 21.32 15.59
N SER A 70 -25.92 20.61 15.34
CA SER A 70 -25.52 19.48 16.17
C SER A 70 -25.15 19.93 17.60
N PRO A 71 -25.40 19.10 18.64
CA PRO A 71 -24.98 19.42 20.01
C PRO A 71 -23.48 19.76 20.10
N GLN A 72 -22.65 19.06 19.31
CA GLN A 72 -21.21 19.30 19.24
C GLN A 72 -20.88 20.65 18.58
N GLY A 73 -21.58 21.03 17.50
CA GLY A 73 -21.38 22.32 16.83
C GLY A 73 -21.82 23.50 17.68
N ILE A 74 -22.91 23.35 18.44
CA ILE A 74 -23.38 24.36 19.40
C ILE A 74 -22.36 24.52 20.54
N ALA A 75 -21.88 23.40 21.10
CA ALA A 75 -20.84 23.42 22.13
C ALA A 75 -19.54 24.05 21.62
N PHE A 76 -19.13 23.71 20.39
CA PHE A 76 -17.96 24.29 19.74
C PHE A 76 -18.08 25.80 19.54
N ARG A 77 -19.21 26.30 19.01
CA ARG A 77 -19.42 27.76 18.85
C ARG A 77 -19.42 28.50 20.18
N THR A 78 -20.03 27.91 21.19
CA THR A 78 -20.02 28.45 22.56
C THR A 78 -18.59 28.50 23.11
N ALA A 79 -17.82 27.43 22.96
CA ALA A 79 -16.41 27.39 23.37
C ALA A 79 -15.57 28.40 22.57
N LEU A 80 -15.81 28.55 21.28
CA LEU A 80 -15.11 29.50 20.40
C LEU A 80 -15.36 30.94 20.85
N SER A 81 -16.60 31.28 21.22
CA SER A 81 -16.94 32.61 21.74
C SER A 81 -16.33 32.89 23.12
N GLY A 82 -15.96 31.85 23.87
CA GLY A 82 -15.27 31.95 25.14
C GLY A 82 -13.75 32.00 25.03
N LEU A 83 -13.18 31.88 23.83
CA LEU A 83 -11.73 31.94 23.66
C LEU A 83 -11.25 33.38 23.81
N PRO A 84 -10.26 33.64 24.69
CA PRO A 84 -9.61 34.94 24.76
C PRO A 84 -8.93 35.24 23.42
N VAL A 85 -9.12 36.46 22.93
CA VAL A 85 -8.40 36.96 21.77
C VAL A 85 -6.98 37.28 22.22
N TYR A 86 -6.09 36.31 22.05
CA TYR A 86 -4.65 36.52 22.25
C TYR A 86 -4.03 37.00 20.95
N THR A 87 -3.63 38.27 20.92
CA THR A 87 -2.65 38.74 19.96
C THR A 87 -1.26 38.34 20.45
N PRO A 88 -0.49 37.55 19.68
CA PRO A 88 0.88 37.21 20.06
C PRO A 88 1.72 38.50 20.17
N PRO A 89 2.68 38.56 21.09
CA PRO A 89 3.58 39.70 21.22
C PRO A 89 4.43 39.85 19.96
N GLU A 90 4.81 41.08 19.61
CA GLU A 90 5.58 41.42 18.40
C GLU A 90 6.92 40.64 18.34
N SER A 91 7.54 40.40 19.49
CA SER A 91 8.74 39.56 19.62
C SER A 91 8.57 38.13 19.10
N ALA A 92 7.36 37.54 19.17
CA ALA A 92 7.11 36.22 18.63
C ALA A 92 7.17 36.19 17.10
N TRP A 93 6.81 37.31 16.44
CA TRP A 93 6.93 37.45 14.99
C TRP A 93 8.39 37.68 14.58
N GLU A 94 9.13 38.51 15.32
CA GLU A 94 10.56 38.73 15.09
C GLU A 94 11.37 37.43 15.21
N ASP A 95 11.07 36.58 16.19
CA ASP A 95 11.71 35.28 16.37
C ASP A 95 11.45 34.33 15.18
N ILE A 96 10.24 34.35 14.62
CA ILE A 96 9.88 33.56 13.44
C ILE A 96 10.66 34.05 12.21
N GLU A 97 10.73 35.37 12.00
CA GLU A 97 11.48 35.96 10.89
C GLU A 97 12.98 35.66 10.99
N GLN A 98 13.57 35.74 12.19
CA GLN A 98 14.97 35.39 12.40
C GLN A 98 15.25 33.90 12.11
N ARG A 99 14.32 32.99 12.47
CA ARG A 99 14.46 31.55 12.21
C ARG A 99 14.26 31.19 10.74
N LEU A 100 13.39 31.90 10.04
CA LEU A 100 13.18 31.69 8.61
C LEU A 100 14.38 32.15 7.77
N GLY A 101 15.19 33.07 8.32
CA GLY A 101 16.42 33.56 7.71
C GLY A 101 16.21 34.22 6.34
N PRO A 102 17.21 34.92 5.79
CA PRO A 102 17.15 35.36 4.41
C PRO A 102 17.14 34.12 3.51
N THR A 103 16.06 33.94 2.74
CA THR A 103 15.89 32.87 1.75
C THR A 103 17.20 32.64 0.99
N GLY A 104 17.79 31.46 1.19
CA GLY A 104 19.18 31.17 0.84
C GLY A 104 19.50 31.48 -0.63
N LYS A 105 20.59 32.22 -0.84
CA LYS A 105 21.21 32.46 -2.16
C LYS A 105 21.49 31.11 -2.83
N ARG A 106 20.71 30.76 -3.86
CA ARG A 106 20.92 29.56 -4.70
C ARG A 106 22.36 29.54 -5.24
N ARG A 107 23.23 28.69 -4.67
CA ARG A 107 24.58 28.45 -5.21
C ARG A 107 24.43 27.75 -6.57
N ARG A 108 24.82 28.48 -7.61
CA ARG A 108 24.74 28.09 -9.03
C ARG A 108 25.80 27.03 -9.35
N LEU A 109 25.52 25.76 -9.08
CA LEU A 109 26.39 24.61 -9.38
C LEU A 109 26.31 24.12 -10.84
N TRP A 110 26.05 25.01 -11.80
CA TRP A 110 25.72 24.65 -13.17
C TRP A 110 26.89 24.34 -14.15
N PRO A 111 28.15 24.76 -13.98
CA PRO A 111 29.12 24.53 -15.07
C PRO A 111 29.78 23.14 -15.07
N LYS A 112 29.62 22.29 -14.04
CA LYS A 112 30.30 20.97 -14.00
C LYS A 112 29.47 19.79 -14.51
N ILE A 113 28.16 19.95 -14.72
CA ILE A 113 27.27 18.86 -15.17
C ILE A 113 27.27 18.75 -16.72
N LEU A 114 27.64 19.81 -17.46
CA LEU A 114 27.61 19.77 -18.93
C LEU A 114 28.74 18.96 -19.58
N GLN A 115 29.86 18.69 -18.89
CA GLN A 115 30.99 17.96 -19.50
C GLN A 115 30.84 16.43 -19.44
N ALA A 116 29.92 15.89 -18.63
CA ALA A 116 29.69 14.45 -18.51
C ALA A 116 28.63 13.91 -19.50
N ALA A 117 27.83 14.77 -20.12
CA ALA A 117 26.70 14.39 -20.97
C ALA A 117 27.08 13.99 -22.41
N ALA A 118 28.27 14.40 -22.89
CA ALA A 118 28.68 14.13 -24.28
C ALA A 118 29.09 12.66 -24.51
N ALA A 119 29.70 12.01 -23.52
CA ALA A 119 30.18 10.63 -23.65
C ALA A 119 29.04 9.60 -23.68
N THR A 120 27.93 9.87 -22.97
CA THR A 120 26.78 8.97 -22.89
C THR A 120 25.90 9.02 -24.15
N ALA A 121 25.76 10.20 -24.77
CA ALA A 121 25.01 10.35 -26.02
C ALA A 121 25.65 9.58 -27.20
N ALA A 122 26.99 9.54 -27.27
CA ALA A 122 27.71 8.80 -28.30
C ALA A 122 27.50 7.28 -28.21
N LEU A 123 27.43 6.73 -26.98
CA LEU A 123 27.18 5.29 -26.75
C LEU A 123 25.74 4.90 -27.13
N LEU A 124 24.76 5.76 -26.85
CA LEU A 124 23.36 5.50 -27.18
C LEU A 124 23.09 5.55 -28.69
N ALA A 125 23.75 6.45 -29.42
CA ALA A 125 23.63 6.54 -30.87
C ALA A 125 24.20 5.30 -31.59
N ALA A 126 25.32 4.76 -31.09
CA ALA A 126 25.91 3.52 -31.62
C ALA A 126 25.01 2.30 -31.39
N LEU A 127 24.33 2.25 -30.24
CA LEU A 127 23.43 1.15 -29.90
C LEU A 127 22.15 1.16 -30.75
N TRP A 128 21.67 2.35 -31.13
CA TRP A 128 20.46 2.51 -31.95
C TRP A 128 20.67 2.10 -33.41
N ALA A 129 21.88 2.22 -33.94
CA ALA A 129 22.20 1.88 -35.33
C ALA A 129 22.16 0.37 -35.65
N VAL A 130 22.10 -0.50 -34.63
CA VAL A 130 22.20 -1.97 -34.80
C VAL A 130 20.83 -2.66 -34.72
N TRP A 131 19.73 -1.94 -34.43
CA TRP A 131 18.44 -2.60 -34.18
C TRP A 131 17.57 -2.74 -35.44
N PRO A 132 17.14 -3.95 -35.85
CA PRO A 132 16.29 -4.14 -37.01
C PRO A 132 14.81 -3.83 -36.68
N ALA A 133 14.15 -3.11 -37.58
CA ALA A 133 12.75 -2.72 -37.48
C ALA A 133 11.82 -3.74 -38.14
N THR A 134 10.84 -4.26 -37.41
CA THR A 134 9.73 -5.05 -37.98
C THR A 134 8.42 -4.31 -37.73
N GLY A 135 7.73 -4.02 -38.84
CA GLY A 135 6.59 -3.11 -38.94
C GLY A 135 5.23 -3.70 -38.58
N GLU A 136 4.28 -2.76 -38.56
CA GLU A 136 2.90 -2.77 -38.08
C GLU A 136 1.94 -3.68 -38.87
N SER A 137 0.81 -4.07 -38.25
CA SER A 137 -0.55 -4.03 -38.84
C SER A 137 -1.61 -4.41 -37.79
N GLY A 138 -2.53 -3.49 -37.50
CA GLY A 138 -3.61 -3.67 -36.54
C GLY A 138 -4.83 -4.41 -37.09
N LEU A 139 -5.62 -5.03 -36.20
CA LEU A 139 -7.03 -5.31 -36.46
C LEU A 139 -7.85 -5.41 -35.15
N LYS A 140 -8.99 -4.74 -35.17
CA LYS A 140 -10.03 -4.64 -34.13
C LYS A 140 -10.73 -6.00 -33.91
N VAL A 141 -11.21 -6.28 -32.68
CA VAL A 141 -12.63 -6.55 -32.33
C VAL A 141 -12.77 -7.13 -30.91
N ALA A 142 -13.68 -6.50 -30.16
CA ALA A 142 -14.51 -6.93 -29.01
C ALA A 142 -14.00 -7.96 -27.99
N TYR A 143 -13.90 -7.51 -26.73
CA TYR A 143 -14.01 -8.36 -25.55
C TYR A 143 -15.28 -8.02 -24.78
N GLU A 144 -16.14 -9.01 -24.62
CA GLU A 144 -17.09 -9.08 -23.51
C GLU A 144 -16.28 -9.25 -22.22
N TYR A 145 -16.48 -8.33 -21.27
CA TYR A 145 -15.91 -8.46 -19.94
C TYR A 145 -16.79 -9.38 -19.09
N GLY A 146 -16.25 -10.55 -18.76
CA GLY A 146 -16.63 -11.26 -17.54
C GLY A 146 -16.15 -10.46 -16.33
N ALA A 147 -16.94 -9.47 -15.92
CA ALA A 147 -16.78 -8.83 -14.63
C ALA A 147 -17.16 -9.85 -13.54
N SER A 148 -16.19 -10.53 -12.97
CA SER A 148 -16.34 -11.01 -11.59
C SER A 148 -16.30 -9.76 -10.72
N ALA A 149 -17.48 -9.18 -10.51
CA ALA A 149 -17.70 -8.13 -9.55
C ALA A 149 -17.18 -8.62 -8.19
N LEU A 150 -16.06 -8.04 -7.74
CA LEU A 150 -15.75 -8.04 -6.32
C LEU A 150 -16.88 -7.22 -5.67
N ASP A 151 -17.78 -7.94 -5.02
CA ASP A 151 -18.94 -7.38 -4.36
C ASP A 151 -18.44 -6.44 -3.24
N PRO A 152 -18.71 -5.12 -3.30
CA PRO A 152 -18.34 -4.19 -2.24
C PRO A 152 -19.02 -4.53 -0.90
N SER A 153 -20.00 -5.45 -0.89
CA SER A 153 -20.60 -6.04 0.30
C SER A 153 -19.64 -6.93 1.11
N LEU A 154 -18.55 -7.42 0.52
CA LEU A 154 -17.56 -8.29 1.19
C LEU A 154 -16.45 -7.51 1.94
N MET A 155 -16.35 -6.19 1.77
CA MET A 155 -15.32 -5.35 2.41
C MET A 155 -15.76 -4.71 3.73
N GLY A 156 -17.02 -4.93 4.14
CA GLY A 156 -17.54 -4.58 5.46
C GLY A 156 -17.62 -5.78 6.42
N SER A 157 -17.42 -6.99 5.93
CA SER A 157 -17.41 -8.18 6.78
C SER A 157 -16.08 -8.28 7.51
N SER A 158 -16.14 -8.12 8.83
CA SER A 158 -15.18 -8.76 9.74
C SER A 158 -14.88 -10.17 9.21
N PRO A 159 -13.63 -10.65 9.25
CA PRO A 159 -13.32 -12.02 8.81
C PRO A 159 -14.35 -12.97 9.41
N PRO A 160 -14.85 -13.96 8.65
CA PRO A 160 -15.85 -14.90 9.15
C PRO A 160 -15.39 -15.40 10.52
N ALA A 161 -16.30 -15.51 11.49
CA ALA A 161 -15.95 -15.74 12.90
C ALA A 161 -14.92 -16.86 13.09
N ALA A 162 -14.96 -17.89 12.23
CA ALA A 162 -14.00 -18.99 12.18
C ALA A 162 -12.54 -18.58 11.89
N GLU A 163 -12.28 -17.59 11.03
CA GLU A 163 -10.93 -17.08 10.77
C GLU A 163 -10.40 -16.23 11.93
N ALA A 164 -11.26 -15.40 12.53
CA ALA A 164 -10.90 -14.63 13.72
C ALA A 164 -10.62 -15.55 14.92
N GLU A 165 -11.40 -16.62 15.05
CA GLU A 165 -11.22 -17.66 16.07
C GLU A 165 -9.93 -18.46 15.85
N GLY A 166 -9.58 -18.79 14.61
CA GLY A 166 -8.31 -19.45 14.27
C GLY A 166 -7.09 -18.60 14.61
N VAL A 167 -7.12 -17.30 14.30
CA VAL A 167 -6.06 -16.35 14.65
C VAL A 167 -5.87 -16.25 16.17
N GLN A 168 -6.98 -16.14 16.91
CA GLN A 168 -6.94 -16.07 18.37
C GLN A 168 -6.39 -17.36 18.98
N ALA A 169 -6.79 -18.52 18.46
CA ALA A 169 -6.32 -19.83 18.90
C ALA A 169 -4.80 -19.98 18.73
N VAL A 170 -4.23 -19.54 17.61
CA VAL A 170 -2.78 -19.56 17.39
C VAL A 170 -2.04 -18.69 18.40
N VAL A 171 -2.54 -17.48 18.68
CA VAL A 171 -1.92 -16.57 19.65
C VAL A 171 -1.96 -17.14 21.07
N VAL A 172 -3.05 -17.83 21.44
CA VAL A 172 -3.18 -18.52 22.72
C VAL A 172 -2.20 -19.70 22.78
N ALA A 173 -2.16 -20.55 21.76
CA ALA A 173 -1.23 -21.67 21.67
C ALA A 173 0.24 -21.19 21.77
N PHE A 174 0.60 -20.11 21.08
CA PHE A 174 1.93 -19.50 21.17
C PHE A 174 2.28 -19.04 22.59
N ARG A 175 1.32 -18.48 23.34
CA ARG A 175 1.54 -18.04 24.72
C ARG A 175 1.75 -19.19 25.70
N GLU A 176 1.05 -20.30 25.47
CA GLU A 176 1.05 -21.46 26.35
C GLU A 176 2.19 -22.45 26.02
N ASP A 177 2.84 -22.31 24.86
CA ASP A 177 3.89 -23.22 24.43
C ASP A 177 5.25 -23.00 25.15
N PRO A 178 5.80 -24.03 25.84
CA PRO A 178 7.09 -23.93 26.53
C PRO A 178 8.32 -23.78 25.62
N VAL A 179 8.25 -24.21 24.37
CA VAL A 179 9.28 -24.07 23.33
C VAL A 179 9.28 -22.63 22.83
N ALA A 180 8.10 -22.08 22.52
CA ALA A 180 7.95 -20.68 22.11
C ALA A 180 8.47 -19.71 23.17
N GLN A 181 8.17 -19.95 24.46
CA GLN A 181 8.65 -19.09 25.56
C GLN A 181 10.18 -19.06 25.72
N ARG A 182 10.90 -20.04 25.18
CA ARG A 182 12.38 -20.08 25.20
C ARG A 182 13.00 -19.32 24.04
N HIS A 183 12.22 -18.90 23.05
CA HIS A 183 12.72 -18.14 21.92
C HIS A 183 13.09 -16.70 22.35
N PRO A 184 14.24 -16.16 21.90
CA PRO A 184 14.67 -14.81 22.28
C PRO A 184 13.72 -13.71 21.77
N GLU A 185 13.01 -13.98 20.67
CA GLU A 185 12.06 -13.04 20.05
C GLU A 185 10.64 -13.16 20.63
N TYR A 186 10.37 -14.06 21.59
CA TYR A 186 9.03 -14.37 22.09
C TYR A 186 8.26 -13.13 22.57
N GLN A 187 8.88 -12.36 23.48
CA GLN A 187 8.26 -11.14 24.04
C GLN A 187 8.05 -10.07 22.97
N ARG A 188 9.00 -9.95 22.04
CA ARG A 188 8.92 -8.98 20.96
C ARG A 188 7.79 -9.31 19.99
N THR A 189 7.69 -10.57 19.55
CA THR A 189 6.61 -11.03 18.65
C THR A 189 5.23 -10.82 19.29
N LEU A 190 5.08 -11.05 20.60
CA LEU A 190 3.83 -10.77 21.33
C LEU A 190 3.52 -9.27 21.42
N GLN A 191 4.54 -8.46 21.65
CA GLN A 191 4.39 -7.02 21.74
C GLN A 191 4.01 -6.43 20.38
N GLU A 192 4.72 -6.80 19.31
CA GLU A 192 4.41 -6.41 17.93
C GLU A 192 2.99 -6.82 17.54
N TRP A 193 2.56 -8.04 17.90
CA TRP A 193 1.18 -8.48 17.67
C TRP A 193 0.14 -7.61 18.37
N LYS A 194 0.40 -7.24 19.64
CA LYS A 194 -0.48 -6.39 20.43
C LYS A 194 -0.56 -4.97 19.84
N GLU A 195 0.57 -4.41 19.45
CA GLU A 195 0.66 -3.07 18.84
C GLU A 195 -0.08 -3.02 17.50
N LEU A 196 0.16 -3.98 16.60
CA LEU A 196 -0.53 -4.06 15.32
C LEU A 196 -2.03 -4.30 15.48
N SER A 197 -2.45 -5.13 16.45
CA SER A 197 -3.87 -5.35 16.71
C SER A 197 -4.56 -4.11 17.28
N ALA A 198 -3.86 -3.31 18.10
CA ALA A 198 -4.38 -2.04 18.59
C ALA A 198 -4.51 -0.99 17.48
N ALA A 199 -3.48 -0.84 16.65
CA ALA A 199 -3.49 0.07 15.50
C ALA A 199 -4.59 -0.30 14.48
N HIS A 200 -4.80 -1.59 14.25
CA HIS A 200 -5.88 -2.11 13.41
C HIS A 200 -7.26 -1.65 13.87
N GLU A 201 -7.55 -1.80 15.17
CA GLU A 201 -8.82 -1.39 15.75
C GLU A 201 -8.97 0.14 15.82
N GLU A 202 -7.88 0.87 16.04
CA GLU A 202 -7.87 2.33 15.98
C GLU A 202 -8.25 2.85 14.59
N ILE A 203 -7.63 2.33 13.53
CA ILE A 203 -7.94 2.72 12.14
C ILE A 203 -9.38 2.34 11.79
N LYS A 204 -9.86 1.15 12.18
CA LYS A 204 -11.29 0.80 12.03
C LYS A 204 -12.21 1.80 12.71
N SER A 205 -11.86 2.24 13.91
CA SER A 205 -12.65 3.22 14.66
C SER A 205 -12.70 4.58 13.97
N ILE A 206 -11.58 5.00 13.35
CA ILE A 206 -11.49 6.22 12.55
C ILE A 206 -12.36 6.08 11.29
N MET A 207 -12.24 4.97 10.57
CA MET A 207 -13.05 4.70 9.38
C MET A 207 -14.56 4.67 9.68
N ALA A 208 -14.95 4.13 10.84
CA ALA A 208 -16.34 4.12 11.28
C ALA A 208 -16.89 5.53 11.58
N ARG A 209 -16.04 6.47 12.01
CA ARG A 209 -16.42 7.83 12.39
C ARG A 209 -16.36 8.84 11.24
N TYR A 210 -15.36 8.71 10.38
CA TYR A 210 -15.01 9.72 9.37
C TYR A 210 -15.17 9.22 7.92
N GLY A 211 -15.55 7.96 7.73
CA GLY A 211 -15.75 7.35 6.41
C GLY A 211 -14.52 6.64 5.86
N GLN A 212 -14.67 6.06 4.67
CA GLN A 212 -13.67 5.21 4.03
C GLN A 212 -12.69 6.04 3.17
N ASP A 213 -11.59 6.50 3.76
CA ASP A 213 -10.47 7.12 3.04
C ASP A 213 -9.61 6.04 2.34
N PRO A 214 -9.33 6.15 1.02
CA PRO A 214 -8.41 5.26 0.31
C PRO A 214 -7.03 5.10 0.97
N ALA A 215 -6.52 6.13 1.64
CA ALA A 215 -5.25 6.04 2.37
C ALA A 215 -5.36 5.13 3.59
N LEU A 216 -6.43 5.26 4.38
CA LEU A 216 -6.70 4.40 5.54
C LEU A 216 -6.97 2.94 5.14
N ILE A 217 -7.63 2.73 3.99
CA ILE A 217 -7.84 1.39 3.42
C ILE A 217 -6.51 0.73 3.05
N ARG A 218 -5.54 1.49 2.51
CA ARG A 218 -4.21 0.94 2.24
C ARG A 218 -3.49 0.58 3.54
N GLN A 219 -3.58 1.46 4.53
CA GLN A 219 -2.91 1.28 5.81
C GLN A 219 -3.45 0.07 6.59
N ILE A 220 -4.76 -0.16 6.60
CA ILE A 220 -5.33 -1.35 7.23
C ILE A 220 -4.88 -2.63 6.49
N GLY A 221 -4.82 -2.60 5.15
CA GLY A 221 -4.33 -3.73 4.37
C GLY A 221 -2.83 -4.01 4.50
N GLU A 222 -2.02 -3.02 4.91
CA GLU A 222 -0.61 -3.21 5.28
C GLU A 222 -0.51 -3.87 6.67
N ILE A 223 -1.25 -3.35 7.65
CA ILE A 223 -1.30 -3.92 9.01
C ILE A 223 -1.80 -5.37 8.99
N GLU A 224 -2.81 -5.70 8.20
CA GLU A 224 -3.30 -7.08 8.06
C GLU A 224 -2.24 -8.04 7.51
N ARG A 225 -1.42 -7.58 6.55
CA ARG A 225 -0.31 -8.37 6.01
C ARG A 225 0.79 -8.61 7.05
N GLU A 226 1.15 -7.59 7.81
CA GLU A 226 2.14 -7.70 8.89
C GLU A 226 1.65 -8.65 10.00
N ARG A 227 0.37 -8.53 10.38
CA ARG A 227 -0.28 -9.43 11.34
C ARG A 227 -0.30 -10.87 10.85
N ALA A 228 -0.63 -11.12 9.59
CA ALA A 228 -0.57 -12.46 9.00
C ALA A 228 0.86 -13.03 9.01
N GLY A 229 1.87 -12.18 8.77
CA GLY A 229 3.28 -12.56 8.89
C GLY A 229 3.67 -12.98 10.30
N LEU A 230 3.22 -12.25 11.33
CA LEU A 230 3.44 -12.61 12.73
C LEU A 230 2.73 -13.91 13.11
N ILE A 231 1.50 -14.14 12.64
CA ILE A 231 0.76 -15.40 12.85
C ILE A 231 1.54 -16.58 12.27
N GLN A 232 2.05 -16.47 11.03
CA GLN A 232 2.87 -17.52 10.43
C GLN A 232 4.17 -17.78 11.22
N LYS A 233 4.78 -16.71 11.75
CA LYS A 233 5.96 -16.82 12.61
C LYS A 233 5.62 -17.56 13.91
N MET A 234 4.52 -17.18 14.57
CA MET A 234 4.03 -17.87 15.77
C MET A 234 3.79 -19.35 15.48
N VAL A 235 3.06 -19.71 14.42
CA VAL A 235 2.81 -21.13 14.04
C VAL A 235 4.09 -21.93 13.84
N ARG A 236 5.19 -21.30 13.40
CA ARG A 236 6.48 -21.98 13.18
C ARG A 236 7.26 -22.19 14.48
N GLU A 237 7.02 -21.35 15.48
CA GLU A 237 7.75 -21.32 16.75
C GLU A 237 7.05 -22.10 17.88
N ILE A 238 5.86 -22.67 17.59
CA ILE A 238 5.10 -23.67 18.38
C ILE A 238 5.42 -25.04 17.80
#